data_AF-A0AAV9U908-F1
#
_entry.id   AF-A0AAV9U908-F1
#
_cell.length_a   1.000
_cell.length_b   1.000
_cell.length_c   1.000
_cell.angle_alpha   90.00
_cell.angle_beta   90.00
_cell.angle_gamma   90.00
#
_symmetry.space_group_name_H-M   'P 1'
#
loop_
_entity.id
_entity.type
_entity.pdbx_description
1 polymer ?
#
loop_
_entity_poly.entity_id
_entity_poly.type
_entity_poly.pdbx_seq_one_letter_code
_entity_poly.pdbx_strand_id
1 'polypeptide(L)'
;MASTTTHTSESETSISSGETYHLRVNLVCNFTNDRVRLDLGTIDLSPTTQPDFVRIAILDKDKLAELEITLERFYGYLKVNQQNYQGMWKHQEEKYNLRDFFADGVRGHLIIWAKDDPVTGLKVYVVETPKKRITTGIQ
;
A
#
# COMPACT_ATOMS: atom_id res chain seq x y z
N MET A 1 16.53 21.15 -14.69
CA MET A 1 15.93 19.82 -14.91
C MET A 1 16.41 18.95 -13.76
N ALA A 2 15.55 18.66 -12.78
CA ALA A 2 15.93 17.87 -11.62
C ALA A 2 15.87 16.38 -12.00
N SER A 3 16.99 15.68 -11.85
CA SER A 3 17.05 14.23 -11.98
C SER A 3 16.30 13.58 -10.83
N THR A 4 15.22 12.88 -11.14
CA THR A 4 14.51 12.01 -10.19
C THR A 4 15.38 10.78 -9.95
N THR A 5 16.06 10.73 -8.80
CA THR A 5 16.80 9.54 -8.38
C THR A 5 15.80 8.50 -7.88
N THR A 6 15.49 7.50 -8.70
CA THR A 6 14.70 6.35 -8.27
C THR A 6 15.53 5.52 -7.31
N HIS A 7 15.23 5.59 -6.01
CA HIS A 7 15.78 4.69 -5.02
C HIS A 7 15.02 3.36 -5.08
N THR A 8 15.44 2.46 -5.97
CA THR A 8 14.94 1.08 -5.95
C THR A 8 15.76 0.31 -4.92
N SER A 9 15.21 0.07 -3.72
CA SER A 9 15.74 -1.00 -2.87
C SER A 9 15.20 -2.32 -3.42
N GLU A 10 15.89 -2.88 -4.41
CA GLU A 10 15.60 -4.22 -4.92
C GLU A 10 16.04 -5.24 -3.87
N SER A 11 15.11 -5.68 -3.02
CA SER A 11 15.21 -7.01 -2.43
C SER A 11 14.25 -7.91 -3.19
N GLU A 12 14.76 -8.71 -4.13
CA GLU A 12 14.03 -9.88 -4.65
C GLU A 12 13.88 -10.87 -3.50
N THR A 13 12.88 -10.65 -2.64
CA THR A 13 12.55 -11.57 -1.57
C THR A 13 11.20 -12.17 -1.89
N SER A 14 11.16 -13.48 -2.08
CA SER A 14 9.91 -14.24 -2.11
C SER A 14 9.24 -14.07 -0.74
N ILE A 15 8.21 -13.23 -0.66
CA ILE A 15 7.46 -12.99 0.58
C ILE A 15 6.76 -14.30 0.95
N SER A 16 7.27 -14.99 1.97
CA SER A 16 6.56 -16.14 2.54
C SER A 16 5.40 -15.64 3.42
N SER A 17 4.31 -16.39 3.46
CA SER A 17 3.09 -16.01 4.21
C SER A 17 3.39 -15.76 5.69
N GLY A 18 2.97 -14.61 6.23
CA GLY A 18 3.02 -14.32 7.67
C GLY A 18 4.29 -13.63 8.19
N GLU A 19 5.28 -13.34 7.34
CA GLU A 19 6.47 -12.58 7.73
C GLU A 19 6.26 -11.07 7.53
N THR A 20 6.66 -10.27 8.52
CA THR A 20 6.65 -8.79 8.41
C THR A 20 7.97 -8.32 7.85
N TYR A 21 7.95 -7.82 6.61
CA TYR A 21 9.12 -7.24 5.96
C TYR A 21 9.15 -5.73 6.14
N HIS A 22 10.21 -5.22 6.77
CA HIS A 22 10.42 -3.79 6.95
C HIS A 22 11.27 -3.23 5.81
N LEU A 23 10.61 -2.69 4.78
CA LEU A 23 11.27 -1.85 3.79
C LEU A 23 11.63 -0.51 4.46
N ARG A 24 12.91 -0.32 4.82
CA ARG A 24 13.42 0.97 5.31
C ARG A 24 13.63 1.93 4.14
N VAL A 25 12.54 2.44 3.58
CA VAL A 25 12.60 3.55 2.62
C VAL A 25 12.34 4.83 3.41
N ASN A 26 13.37 5.67 3.56
CA ASN A 26 13.18 7.03 4.04
C ASN A 26 12.50 7.83 2.92
N LEU A 27 11.17 7.81 2.88
CA LEU A 27 10.39 8.64 1.96
C LEU A 27 10.40 10.08 2.44
N VAL A 28 11.41 10.83 2.01
CA VAL A 28 11.39 12.30 2.12
C VAL A 28 10.61 12.81 0.92
N CYS A 29 9.28 12.87 1.05
CA CYS A 29 8.40 13.35 -0.02
C CYS A 29 8.72 14.81 -0.35
N ASN A 30 9.29 15.05 -1.53
CA ASN A 30 9.17 16.37 -2.17
C ASN A 30 7.89 16.40 -3.01
N PHE A 31 7.15 17.49 -2.91
CA PHE A 31 5.75 17.69 -3.37
C PHE A 31 5.46 17.55 -4.87
N THR A 32 6.23 16.76 -5.63
CA THR A 32 5.87 16.52 -7.03
C THR A 32 5.93 15.09 -7.54
N ASN A 33 6.77 14.14 -7.09
CA ASN A 33 6.87 12.86 -7.84
C ASN A 33 7.36 11.58 -7.15
N ASP A 34 7.51 11.52 -5.83
CA ASP A 34 8.05 10.30 -5.22
C ASP A 34 6.96 9.21 -5.09
N ARG A 35 6.91 8.35 -6.11
CA ARG A 35 6.07 7.14 -6.13
C ARG A 35 6.88 5.96 -5.62
N VAL A 36 6.28 5.18 -4.73
CA VAL A 36 6.81 3.87 -4.31
C VAL A 36 6.21 2.82 -5.22
N ARG A 37 7.04 2.02 -5.88
CA ARG A 37 6.60 0.80 -6.57
C ARG A 37 6.98 -0.42 -5.76
N LEU A 38 6.01 -1.28 -5.49
CA LEU A 38 6.20 -2.59 -4.88
C LEU A 38 5.76 -3.65 -5.87
N ASP A 39 6.70 -4.45 -6.36
CA ASP A 39 6.38 -5.60 -7.18
C ASP A 39 6.03 -6.79 -6.27
N LEU A 40 4.83 -7.35 -6.45
CA LEU A 40 4.28 -8.40 -5.59
C LEU A 40 4.53 -9.81 -6.15
N GLY A 41 5.22 -9.92 -7.27
CA GLY A 41 5.36 -11.18 -8.00
C GLY A 41 4.05 -11.63 -8.65
N THR A 42 3.95 -12.91 -8.97
CA THR A 42 2.73 -13.50 -9.55
C THR A 42 1.66 -13.62 -8.48
N ILE A 43 0.49 -13.02 -8.72
CA ILE A 43 -0.62 -13.06 -7.78
C ILE A 43 -1.34 -14.41 -7.89
N ASP A 44 -1.40 -15.13 -6.79
CA ASP A 44 -2.24 -16.31 -6.62
C ASP A 44 -3.53 -15.89 -5.88
N LEU A 45 -4.68 -16.02 -6.51
CA LEU A 45 -6.01 -15.75 -5.92
C LEU A 45 -6.80 -17.03 -5.66
N SER A 46 -6.15 -18.20 -5.70
CA SER A 46 -6.77 -19.47 -5.34
C SER A 46 -7.26 -19.42 -3.88
N PRO A 47 -8.43 -20.02 -3.58
CA PRO A 47 -8.92 -20.13 -2.22
C PRO A 47 -7.90 -20.84 -1.33
N THR A 48 -7.66 -20.29 -0.14
CA THR A 48 -6.83 -20.90 0.90
C THR A 48 -7.69 -21.26 2.10
N THR A 49 -7.29 -22.31 2.82
CA THR A 49 -7.95 -22.77 4.04
C THR A 49 -7.34 -22.20 5.32
N GLN A 50 -6.23 -21.46 5.19
CA GLN A 50 -5.54 -20.83 6.31
C GLN A 50 -5.45 -19.31 6.10
N PRO A 51 -5.39 -18.51 7.18
CA PRO A 51 -5.14 -17.07 7.08
C PRO A 51 -3.89 -16.81 6.26
N ASP A 52 -4.05 -16.06 5.18
CA ASP A 52 -2.97 -15.67 4.29
C ASP A 52 -3.18 -14.22 3.89
N PHE A 53 -2.23 -13.39 4.31
CA PHE A 53 -2.26 -11.97 4.04
C PHE A 53 -0.87 -11.39 3.92
N VAL A 54 -0.78 -10.32 3.14
CA VAL A 54 0.38 -9.43 3.07
C VAL A 54 -0.06 -8.07 3.58
N ARG A 55 0.72 -7.50 4.49
CA ARG A 55 0.49 -6.16 5.03
C ARG A 55 1.65 -5.25 4.66
N ILE A 56 1.31 -4.06 4.18
CA ILE A 56 2.24 -3.03 3.72
C ILE A 56 1.86 -1.75 4.44
N ALA A 57 2.80 -1.15 5.16
CA ALA A 57 2.57 0.09 5.89
C ALA A 57 3.57 1.17 5.49
N ILE A 58 3.07 2.38 5.27
CA ILE A 58 3.87 3.61 5.20
C ILE A 58 3.78 4.27 6.57
N LEU A 59 4.95 4.41 7.20
CA LEU A 59 5.07 4.95 8.54
C LEU A 59 5.58 6.39 8.49
N ASP A 60 5.08 7.25 9.38
CA ASP A 60 5.68 8.55 9.64
C ASP A 60 6.94 8.47 10.53
N LYS A 61 7.51 9.63 10.84
CA LYS A 61 8.67 9.78 11.73
C LYS A 61 8.42 9.25 13.16
N ASP A 62 7.17 9.20 13.59
CA ASP A 62 6.74 8.75 14.91
C ASP A 62 6.30 7.27 14.89
N LYS A 63 6.53 6.59 13.75
CA LYS A 63 6.20 5.18 13.47
C LYS A 63 4.69 4.88 13.45
N LEU A 64 3.86 5.90 13.22
CA LEU A 64 2.43 5.74 13.00
C LEU A 64 2.17 5.38 11.54
N ALA A 65 1.23 4.47 11.30
CA ALA A 65 0.84 4.06 9.96
C ALA A 65 -0.01 5.13 9.28
N GLU A 66 0.62 6.06 8.58
CA GLU A 66 -0.07 7.04 7.72
C GLU A 66 -0.88 6.35 6.61
N LEU A 67 -0.46 5.13 6.22
CA LEU A 67 -1.21 4.24 5.33
C LEU A 67 -0.88 2.78 5.67
N GLU A 68 -1.90 1.94 5.81
CA GLU A 68 -1.79 0.49 5.85
C GLU A 68 -2.63 -0.10 4.71
N ILE A 69 -2.03 -0.98 3.92
CA ILE A 69 -2.68 -1.79 2.89
C ILE A 69 -2.54 -3.24 3.31
N THR A 70 -3.66 -3.96 3.42
CA THR A 70 -3.66 -5.40 3.67
C THR A 70 -4.30 -6.12 2.49
N LEU A 71 -3.57 -7.04 1.88
CA LEU A 71 -4.07 -7.97 0.86
C LEU A 71 -4.33 -9.30 1.55
N GLU A 72 -5.60 -9.67 1.71
CA GLU A 72 -6.02 -10.84 2.48
C GLU A 72 -6.69 -11.85 1.55
N ARG A 73 -5.93 -12.87 1.16
CA ARG A 73 -6.39 -13.88 0.20
C ARG A 73 -7.47 -14.78 0.78
N PHE A 74 -7.36 -15.14 2.06
CA PHE A 74 -8.31 -16.03 2.74
C PHE A 74 -9.76 -15.55 2.62
N TYR A 75 -9.99 -14.26 2.83
CA TYR A 75 -11.32 -13.68 2.67
C TYR A 75 -11.52 -12.96 1.32
N GLY A 76 -10.49 -12.89 0.48
CA GLY A 76 -10.55 -12.23 -0.83
C GLY A 76 -10.69 -10.70 -0.74
N TYR A 77 -10.06 -10.06 0.25
CA TYR A 77 -10.16 -8.62 0.47
C TYR A 77 -8.86 -7.87 0.23
N LEU A 78 -8.98 -6.68 -0.33
CA LEU A 78 -8.01 -5.60 -0.21
C LEU A 78 -8.56 -4.62 0.83
N LYS A 79 -7.76 -4.29 1.81
CA LYS A 79 -8.10 -3.37 2.89
C LYS A 79 -7.14 -2.19 2.89
N VAL A 80 -7.68 -1.00 3.16
CA VAL A 80 -6.90 0.22 3.34
C VAL A 80 -7.33 0.91 4.63
N ASN A 81 -6.37 1.25 5.46
CA ASN A 81 -6.60 1.93 6.73
C ASN A 81 -5.48 2.90 7.05
N GLN A 82 -5.69 3.79 8.03
CA GLN A 82 -4.74 4.82 8.42
C GLN A 82 -4.86 5.12 9.93
N GLN A 83 -3.75 5.51 10.57
CA GLN A 83 -3.72 6.00 11.95
C GLN A 83 -3.65 7.53 11.98
N ASN A 84 -4.42 8.15 12.87
CA ASN A 84 -4.31 9.58 13.14
C ASN A 84 -3.05 9.89 13.99
N TYR A 85 -2.79 11.17 14.25
CA TYR A 85 -1.63 11.64 15.02
C TYR A 85 -1.58 11.14 16.49
N GLN A 86 -2.66 10.54 16.99
CA GLN A 86 -2.73 9.91 18.31
C GLN A 86 -2.51 8.39 18.25
N GLY A 87 -2.23 7.85 17.07
CA GLY A 87 -2.10 6.41 16.82
C GLY A 87 -3.43 5.66 16.78
N MET A 88 -4.56 6.36 16.77
CA MET A 88 -5.87 5.72 16.65
C MET A 88 -6.19 5.43 15.18
N TRP A 89 -6.64 4.22 14.90
CA TRP A 89 -7.10 3.83 13.58
C TRP A 89 -8.36 4.59 13.18
N LYS A 90 -8.47 4.89 11.88
CA LYS A 90 -9.72 5.38 11.27
C LYS A 90 -10.85 4.41 11.62
N HIS A 91 -11.97 4.96 12.07
CA HIS A 91 -13.08 4.18 12.62
C HIS A 91 -13.65 3.15 11.64
N GLN A 92 -13.56 3.43 10.34
CA GLN A 92 -14.02 2.54 9.28
C GLN A 92 -12.90 2.28 8.27
N GLU A 93 -12.39 1.05 8.30
CA GLU A 93 -11.48 0.51 7.28
C GLU A 93 -12.19 0.47 5.92
N GLU A 94 -11.48 0.89 4.87
CA GLU A 94 -11.95 0.78 3.50
C GLU A 94 -11.65 -0.63 2.98
N LYS A 95 -12.69 -1.37 2.60
CA LYS A 95 -12.61 -2.79 2.28
C LYS A 95 -13.18 -3.06 0.89
N TYR A 96 -12.40 -3.75 0.07
CA TYR A 96 -12.71 -4.02 -1.33
C TYR A 96 -12.48 -5.48 -1.69
N ASN A 97 -13.12 -5.97 -2.76
CA ASN A 97 -12.85 -7.31 -3.29
C ASN A 97 -11.48 -7.34 -3.97
N LEU A 98 -10.60 -8.27 -3.61
CA LEU A 98 -9.23 -8.37 -4.13
C LEU A 98 -9.19 -8.60 -5.66
N ARG A 99 -10.18 -9.32 -6.23
CA ARG A 99 -10.25 -9.65 -7.66
C ARG A 99 -10.58 -8.46 -8.56
N ASP A 100 -11.10 -7.39 -7.97
CA ASP A 100 -11.32 -6.12 -8.67
C ASP A 100 -10.02 -5.38 -8.98
N PHE A 101 -8.96 -5.66 -8.21
CA PHE A 101 -7.68 -4.96 -8.26
C PHE A 101 -6.57 -5.79 -8.91
N PHE A 102 -6.65 -7.12 -8.76
CA PHE A 102 -5.66 -8.05 -9.31
C PHE A 102 -6.28 -9.13 -10.20
N ALA A 103 -5.47 -9.68 -11.10
CA ALA A 103 -5.81 -10.86 -11.90
C ALA A 103 -5.02 -12.06 -11.38
N ASP A 104 -5.68 -13.22 -11.33
CA ASP A 104 -5.07 -14.48 -10.92
C ASP A 104 -4.03 -14.95 -11.93
N GLY A 105 -2.89 -15.44 -11.46
CA GLY A 105 -1.76 -15.90 -12.28
C GLY A 105 -0.98 -14.79 -13.00
N VAL A 106 -1.26 -13.50 -12.72
CA VAL A 106 -0.61 -12.35 -13.36
C VAL A 106 0.33 -11.65 -12.39
N ARG A 107 1.44 -11.10 -12.89
CA ARG A 107 2.34 -10.26 -12.08
C ARG A 107 1.62 -9.04 -11.53
N GLY A 108 1.54 -8.94 -10.21
CA GLY A 108 0.95 -7.82 -9.48
C GLY A 108 1.99 -6.81 -9.03
N HIS A 109 1.53 -5.58 -8.82
CA HIS A 109 2.32 -4.52 -8.23
C HIS A 109 1.40 -3.51 -7.54
N LEU A 110 1.98 -2.73 -6.63
CA LEU A 110 1.38 -1.53 -6.07
C LEU A 110 2.24 -0.32 -6.44
N ILE A 111 1.59 0.78 -6.83
CA ILE A 111 2.24 2.08 -6.92
C ILE A 111 1.54 3.01 -5.93
N ILE A 112 2.30 3.54 -4.99
CA ILE A 112 1.78 4.34 -3.88
C ILE A 112 2.41 5.72 -3.89
N TRP A 113 1.61 6.77 -3.76
CA TRP A 113 2.10 8.13 -3.60
C TRP A 113 1.14 8.98 -2.78
N ALA A 114 1.67 10.03 -2.16
CA ALA A 114 0.88 11.06 -1.52
C ALA A 114 0.62 12.21 -2.50
N LYS A 115 -0.52 12.88 -2.36
CA LYS A 115 -0.84 14.16 -3.00
C LYS A 115 -1.68 15.00 -2.04
N ASP A 116 -1.76 16.29 -2.31
CA ASP A 116 -2.69 17.16 -1.60
C ASP A 116 -4.09 17.01 -2.19
N ASP A 117 -5.09 16.95 -1.32
CA ASP A 117 -6.48 17.10 -1.69
C ASP A 117 -6.72 18.57 -2.05
N PRO A 118 -7.14 18.90 -3.28
CA PRO A 118 -7.29 20.28 -3.72
C PRO A 118 -8.47 21.01 -3.05
N VAL A 119 -9.39 20.29 -2.41
CA VAL A 119 -10.56 20.84 -1.73
C VAL A 119 -10.26 21.08 -0.25
N THR A 120 -9.65 20.10 0.43
CA THR A 120 -9.41 20.17 1.87
C THR A 120 -8.00 20.64 2.24
N GLY A 121 -7.05 20.60 1.30
CA GLY A 121 -5.63 20.84 1.55
C GLY A 121 -4.96 19.75 2.38
N LEU A 122 -5.66 18.65 2.67
CA LEU A 122 -5.13 17.54 3.46
C LEU A 122 -4.33 16.57 2.58
N LYS A 123 -3.34 15.93 3.19
CA LYS A 123 -2.57 14.84 2.55
C LYS A 123 -3.46 13.63 2.33
N VAL A 124 -3.54 13.17 1.09
CA VAL A 124 -4.21 11.92 0.71
C VAL A 124 -3.24 10.96 0.04
N TYR A 125 -3.45 9.67 0.23
CA TYR A 125 -2.69 8.62 -0.41
C TYR A 125 -3.47 8.07 -1.61
N VAL A 126 -2.74 7.82 -2.69
CA VAL A 126 -3.24 7.06 -3.84
C VAL A 126 -2.53 5.72 -3.89
N VAL A 127 -3.33 4.66 -3.97
CA VAL A 127 -2.87 3.29 -4.15
C VAL A 127 -3.32 2.82 -5.52
N GLU A 128 -2.38 2.63 -6.43
CA GLU A 128 -2.62 2.11 -7.77
C GLU A 128 -2.25 0.63 -7.83
N THR A 129 -3.12 -0.14 -8.47
CA THR A 129 -2.99 -1.56 -8.79
C THR A 129 -3.08 -1.73 -10.31
N PRO A 130 -2.80 -2.92 -10.87
CA PRO A 130 -2.90 -3.12 -12.32
C PRO A 130 -4.28 -2.81 -12.91
N LYS A 131 -5.36 -2.95 -12.13
CA LYS A 131 -6.73 -2.76 -12.61
C LYS A 131 -7.39 -1.46 -12.17
N LYS A 132 -7.09 -0.98 -10.95
CA LYS A 132 -7.84 0.11 -10.30
C LYS A 132 -6.96 0.97 -9.41
N ARG A 133 -7.49 2.13 -9.03
CA ARG A 133 -6.89 3.07 -8.07
C ARG A 133 -7.83 3.29 -6.88
N ILE A 134 -7.25 3.47 -5.70
CA ILE A 134 -7.92 3.91 -4.47
C ILE A 134 -7.29 5.26 -4.09
N THR A 135 -8.11 6.21 -3.67
CA THR A 135 -7.64 7.45 -3.03
C THR A 135 -8.24 7.49 -1.63
N THR A 136 -7.39 7.59 -0.61
CA THR A 136 -7.80 7.58 0.80
C THR A 136 -7.10 8.68 1.58
N GLY A 137 -7.75 9.18 2.63
CA GLY A 137 -7.22 10.21 3.52
C GLY A 137 -7.87 10.10 4.90
N ILE A 138 -7.17 10.69 5.88
CA ILE A 138 -7.72 10.94 7.21
C ILE A 138 -8.41 12.30 7.15
N GLN A 139 -9.72 12.30 7.41
CA GLN A 139 -10.47 13.53 7.72
C GLN A 139 -10.32 13.85 9.21
#